data_AF-A0A2H9R8A4-F1
#
_entry.id   AF-A0A2H9R8A4-F1
#
_cell.length_a   1.000
_cell.length_b   1.000
_cell.length_c   1.000
_cell.angle_alpha   90.00
_cell.angle_beta   90.00
_cell.angle_gamma   90.00
#
_symmetry.space_group_name_H-M   'P 1'
#
loop_
_entity.id
_entity.type
_entity.pdbx_description
1 polymer ?
#
loop_
_entity_poly.entity_id
_entity_poly.type
_entity_poly.pdbx_seq_one_letter_code
_entity_poly.pdbx_strand_id
1 'polypeptide(L)' 'YYVSVAFLDLFEFMFRLHKTKTIDPLLWQRWNKLVHIFLTIPKFKRVWEETKSSHTVEFIEFFDSLQDLEE' A
#
# COMPACT_ATOMS: atom_id res chain seq x y z
N TYR A 1 -11.73 4.85 8.20
CA TYR A 1 -10.61 5.43 8.95
C TYR A 1 -9.81 4.29 9.56
N TYR A 2 -10.14 3.76 10.75
CA TYR A 2 -9.32 2.73 11.41
C TYR A 2 -9.05 1.47 10.58
N VAL A 3 -10.06 0.93 9.89
CA VAL A 3 -9.87 -0.22 8.99
C VAL A 3 -8.92 0.12 7.85
N SER A 4 -9.00 1.33 7.29
CA SER A 4 -8.11 1.79 6.22
C SER A 4 -6.67 1.89 6.71
N VAL A 5 -6.44 2.45 7.89
CA VAL A 5 -5.12 2.51 8.54
C VAL A 5 -4.55 1.10 8.76
N ALA A 6 -5.35 0.17 9.29
CA ALA A 6 -4.91 -1.21 9.49
C ALA A 6 -4.50 -1.90 8.18
N PHE A 7 -5.18 -1.60 7.06
CA PHE A 7 -4.78 -2.10 5.75
C PHE A 7 -3.50 -1.43 5.23
N LEU A 8 -3.30 -0.13 5.47
CA LEU A 8 -2.04 0.55 5.13
C LEU A 8 -0.85 -0.06 5.87
N ASP A 9 -0.99 -0.30 7.18
CA ASP A 9 0.04 -0.98 7.98
C ASP A 9 0.32 -2.39 7.46
N LEU A 10 -0.73 -3.12 7.08
CA LEU A 10 -0.60 -4.44 6.47
C LEU A 10 0.11 -4.38 5.11
N PHE A 11 -0.19 -3.40 4.28
CA PHE A 11 0.50 -3.20 3.00
C PHE A 11 1.97 -2.88 3.20
N GLU A 12 2.32 -2.03 4.18
CA GLU A 12 3.72 -1.76 4.51
C GLU A 12 4.44 -3.01 5.02
N PHE A 13 3.76 -3.82 5.84
CA PHE A 13 4.30 -5.10 6.28
C PHE A 13 4.59 -6.04 5.10
N MET A 14 3.65 -6.19 4.17
CA MET A 14 3.85 -7.02 2.97
C MET A 14 4.95 -6.46 2.06
N PHE A 15 5.05 -5.14 1.91
CA PHE A 15 6.13 -4.47 1.17
C PHE A 15 7.50 -4.81 1.76
N ARG A 16 7.64 -4.79 3.09
CA ARG A 16 8.89 -5.17 3.76
C ARG A 16 9.25 -6.64 3.52
N LEU A 17 8.27 -7.56 3.57
CA LEU A 17 8.49 -8.98 3.26
C LEU A 17 8.92 -9.19 1.81
N HIS A 18 8.38 -8.39 0.88
CA HIS A 18 8.82 -8.41 -0.51
C HIS A 18 10.27 -7.93 -0.65
N LYS A 19 10.62 -6.81 0.01
CA LYS A 19 11.99 -6.27 0.01
C LYS A 19 13.01 -7.27 0.57
N THR A 20 12.64 -8.03 1.61
CA THR A 20 13.48 -9.09 2.19
C THR A 20 13.43 -10.42 1.42
N LYS A 21 12.75 -10.46 0.25
CA LYS A 21 12.57 -11.64 -0.60
C LYS A 21 11.98 -12.84 0.15
N THR A 22 11.13 -12.57 1.15
CA THR A 22 10.54 -13.57 2.03
C THR A 22 9.11 -13.94 1.62
N ILE A 23 8.50 -13.15 0.75
CA ILE A 23 7.15 -13.39 0.23
C ILE A 23 7.17 -14.29 -1.02
N ASP A 24 6.20 -15.19 -1.11
CA ASP A 24 5.91 -15.91 -2.35
C ASP A 24 5.53 -14.91 -3.49
N PRO A 25 6.08 -15.05 -4.71
CA PRO A 25 5.79 -14.13 -5.81
C PRO A 25 4.32 -14.05 -6.21
N LEU A 26 3.56 -15.15 -6.15
CA LEU A 26 2.14 -15.15 -6.48
C LEU A 26 1.33 -14.42 -5.40
N LEU A 27 1.72 -14.58 -4.13
CA LEU A 27 1.14 -13.81 -3.04
C LEU A 27 1.42 -12.31 -3.23
N TRP A 28 2.64 -11.92 -3.59
CA TRP A 28 2.97 -10.52 -3.89
C TRP A 28 2.13 -9.94 -5.03
N GLN A 29 1.95 -10.68 -6.12
CA GLN A 29 1.08 -10.25 -7.21
C GLN A 29 -0.37 -10.05 -6.77
N ARG A 30 -0.92 -10.96 -5.96
CA ARG A 30 -2.27 -10.81 -5.41
C ARG A 30 -2.37 -9.58 -4.49
N TRP A 31 -1.34 -9.32 -3.70
CA TRP A 31 -1.28 -8.14 -2.85
C TRP A 31 -1.24 -6.85 -3.64
N ASN A 32 -0.43 -6.75 -4.70
CA ASN A 32 -0.43 -5.58 -5.57
C ASN A 32 -1.82 -5.32 -6.17
N LYS A 33 -2.50 -6.35 -6.69
CA LYS A 33 -3.87 -6.20 -7.19
C LYS A 33 -4.82 -5.66 -6.12
N LEU A 34 -4.71 -6.15 -4.89
CA LEU A 34 -5.53 -5.67 -3.79
C LEU A 34 -5.27 -4.19 -3.49
N VAL A 35 -4.00 -3.77 -3.45
CA VAL A 35 -3.63 -2.36 -3.24
C VAL A 35 -4.28 -1.46 -4.29
N HIS A 36 -4.21 -1.83 -5.58
CA HIS A 36 -4.86 -1.06 -6.65
C HIS A 36 -6.39 -0.97 -6.45
N ILE A 37 -7.05 -2.06 -6.06
CA ILE A 37 -8.50 -2.03 -5.75
C ILE A 37 -8.79 -1.04 -4.61
N PHE A 38 -7.99 -1.06 -3.54
CA PHE A 38 -8.17 -0.12 -2.42
C PHE A 38 -7.93 1.33 -2.83
N LEU A 39 -6.94 1.57 -3.70
CA LEU A 39 -6.68 2.90 -4.25
C LEU A 39 -7.90 3.43 -4.99
N THR A 40 -8.68 2.63 -5.72
CA THR A 40 -9.92 3.12 -6.37
C THR A 40 -10.97 3.70 -5.41
N ILE A 41 -10.87 3.45 -4.10
CA ILE A 41 -11.82 3.92 -3.09
C ILE A 41 -11.41 5.34 -2.63
N PRO A 42 -12.19 6.41 -2.91
CA PRO A 42 -11.80 7.78 -2.59
C PRO A 42 -11.54 8.01 -1.10
N LYS A 43 -12.33 7.36 -0.24
CA LYS A 43 -12.15 7.41 1.21
C LYS A 43 -10.81 6.81 1.65
N PHE A 44 -10.31 5.79 0.94
CA PHE A 44 -9.04 5.18 1.23
C PHE A 44 -7.88 6.08 0.82
N LYS A 45 -7.91 6.66 -0.41
CA LYS A 45 -6.93 7.68 -0.85
C LYS A 45 -6.84 8.85 0.13
N ARG A 46 -7.98 9.34 0.63
CA ARG A 46 -8.00 10.40 1.64
C ARG A 46 -7.31 10.00 2.95
N VAL A 47 -7.57 8.79 3.45
CA VAL A 47 -6.90 8.31 4.67
C VAL A 47 -5.40 8.17 4.44
N TRP A 48 -4.98 7.69 3.26
CA TRP A 48 -3.56 7.65 2.89
C TRP A 48 -2.93 9.05 2.98
N GLU A 49 -3.49 10.06 2.33
CA GLU A 49 -2.94 11.43 2.39
C GLU A 49 -2.86 12.00 3.82
N GLU A 50 -3.85 11.71 4.67
CA GLU A 50 -3.89 12.14 6.07
C GLU A 50 -2.85 11.41 6.94
N THR A 51 -2.42 10.20 6.56
CA THR A 51 -1.61 9.31 7.42
C THR A 51 -0.23 8.98 6.85
N LYS A 52 0.06 9.23 5.57
CA LYS A 52 1.30 8.78 4.91
C LYS A 52 2.59 9.19 5.64
N SER A 53 2.58 10.33 6.33
CA SER A 53 3.72 10.79 7.15
C SER A 53 4.11 9.86 8.30
N SER A 54 3.26 8.93 8.73
CA SER A 54 3.59 7.93 9.76
C SER A 54 4.30 6.69 9.21
N HIS A 55 4.39 6.56 7.89
CA HIS A 55 5.00 5.41 7.23
C HIS A 55 6.44 5.69 6.81
N THR A 56 7.19 4.64 6.46
CA THR A 56 8.57 4.82 5.97
C THR A 56 8.62 5.48 4.59
N VAL A 57 9.65 6.30 4.37
CA VAL A 57 9.85 7.04 3.09
C VAL A 57 9.80 6.10 1.88
N GLU A 58 10.48 4.96 1.94
CA GLU A 58 10.47 3.97 0.85
C GLU A 58 9.08 3.39 0.57
N PHE A 59 8.27 3.20 1.61
CA PHE A 59 6.90 2.73 1.44
C PHE A 59 6.01 3.83 0.86
N ILE A 60 6.20 5.09 1.29
CA ILE A 60 5.49 6.24 0.71
C ILE A 60 5.79 6.34 -0.78
N GLU A 61 7.07 6.32 -1.17
CA GLU A 61 7.48 6.36 -2.58
C GLU A 61 6.89 5.21 -3.40
N PHE A 62 6.92 3.99 -2.85
CA PHE A 62 6.28 2.84 -3.49
C PHE A 62 4.77 3.06 -3.65
N PHE A 63 4.08 3.44 -2.57
CA PHE A 63 2.63 3.53 -2.56
C PHE A 63 2.09 4.69 -3.42
N ASP A 64 2.79 5.83 -3.44
CA ASP A 64 2.49 6.95 -4.32
C ASP A 64 2.73 6.58 -5.79
N SER A 65 3.79 5.82 -6.11
CA SER A 65 4.03 5.34 -7.49
C SER A 65 2.92 4.43 -8.04
N LEU A 66 2.12 3.80 -7.18
CA LEU A 66 0.97 2.99 -7.59
C LEU A 66 -0.24 3.85 -7.96
N GLN A 67 -0.30 5.09 -7.48
CA GLN A 67 -1.41 6.02 -7.75
C GLN A 67 -1.20 6.77 -9.07
N ASP A 68 0.06 7.08 -9.40
CA ASP A 68 0.43 7.76 -10.65
C ASP A 68 0.22 6.90 -11.91
N LEU A 69 -0.02 5.60 -11.74
CA LEU A 69 -0.33 4.66 -12.84
C LEU A 69 -1.81 4.66 -13.27
N GLU A 70 -2.68 5.41 -12.58
CA GLU A 70 -4.11 5.52 -12.91
C GLU A 70 -4.48 6.82 -13.67
N GLU A 71 -3.51 7.67 -14.05
CA GLU A 71 -3.71 8.85 -14.93
C GLU A 71 -3.48 8.55 -16.43
#